data_AF-A0A5M9ZM95-F1
#
_entry.id   AF-A0A5M9ZM95-F1
#
_cell.length_a   1.000
_cell.length_b   1.000
_cell.length_c   1.000
_cell.angle_alpha   90.00
_cell.angle_beta   90.00
_cell.angle_gamma   90.00
#
_symmetry.space_group_name_H-M   'P 1'
#
loop_
_entity.id
_entity.type
_entity.pdbx_description
1 polymer ?
#
loop_
_entity_poly.entity_id
_entity_poly.type
_entity_poly.pdbx_seq_one_letter_code
_entity_poly.pdbx_strand_id
1 'polypeptide(L)'
;MAGSYGSETLHNGRYRLSFTVGGLLAPQGRIIALLFVGDDRSERDARPGADSASSAGKGVGAGELGGMGELGERILRVRRQAIDDNVLSIRTQSANARVVSEVLKRLSALTEEEIRFLADANTSASDRQVLMWVAMCRYYALIGEFATEVVRDHYLMGLPTVTREDYDRFIQSKAMWHEELEELSPATSNKLRSNVFKAMSEAGLVERRSDTLLPSLLGRSVAGILESRPESFRFFPMSEG
;
A
#
# COMPACT_ATOMS: atom_id res chain seq x y z
N MET A 1 -5.54 -7.38 19.26
CA MET A 1 -6.69 -7.89 18.48
C MET A 1 -6.29 -7.82 17.02
N ALA A 2 -6.03 -8.97 16.42
CA ALA A 2 -5.60 -9.09 15.04
C ALA A 2 -6.79 -8.73 14.16
N GLY A 3 -6.81 -7.50 13.62
CA GLY A 3 -7.66 -7.19 12.49
C GLY A 3 -7.32 -8.17 11.38
N SER A 4 -8.33 -8.74 10.77
CA SER A 4 -8.25 -9.62 9.61
C SER A 4 -7.49 -8.92 8.48
N TYR A 5 -6.17 -9.05 8.49
CA TYR A 5 -5.31 -8.52 7.44
C TYR A 5 -4.40 -9.62 6.91
N GLY A 6 -5.01 -10.74 6.48
CA GLY A 6 -4.45 -11.49 5.36
C GLY A 6 -4.41 -10.57 4.13
N SER A 7 -3.60 -10.89 3.12
CA SER A 7 -3.68 -10.27 1.79
C SER A 7 -5.13 -9.96 1.43
N GLU A 8 -5.44 -8.74 0.96
CA GLU A 8 -6.80 -8.47 0.50
C GLU A 8 -7.10 -9.45 -0.65
N THR A 9 -7.84 -10.48 -0.28
CA THR A 9 -8.44 -11.51 -1.12
C THR A 9 -9.10 -10.85 -2.31
N LEU A 10 -8.84 -11.43 -3.48
CA LEU A 10 -9.55 -11.21 -4.74
C LEU A 10 -10.94 -10.59 -4.52
N HIS A 11 -11.20 -9.42 -5.09
CA HIS A 11 -12.50 -8.78 -4.95
C HIS A 11 -13.52 -9.57 -5.77
N ASN A 12 -14.44 -10.26 -5.10
CA ASN A 12 -15.38 -11.21 -5.72
C ASN A 12 -14.67 -12.29 -6.56
N GLY A 13 -13.48 -12.74 -6.13
CA GLY A 13 -12.71 -13.74 -6.88
C GLY A 13 -11.91 -13.17 -8.06
N ARG A 14 -11.93 -11.84 -8.28
CA ARG A 14 -11.18 -11.17 -9.36
C ARG A 14 -10.05 -10.27 -8.85
N TYR A 15 -8.99 -10.11 -9.64
CA TYR A 15 -7.93 -9.15 -9.38
C TYR A 15 -8.39 -7.70 -9.60
N ARG A 16 -7.96 -6.80 -8.71
CA ARG A 16 -8.13 -5.35 -8.87
C ARG A 16 -7.03 -4.81 -9.80
N LEU A 17 -7.39 -4.36 -11.00
CA LEU A 17 -6.42 -3.87 -12.01
C LEU A 17 -6.34 -2.34 -12.10
N SER A 18 -6.66 -1.62 -11.02
CA SER A 18 -6.76 -0.16 -11.05
C SER A 18 -5.45 0.60 -10.83
N PHE A 19 -4.31 -0.09 -10.70
CA PHE A 19 -2.97 0.50 -10.45
C PHE A 19 -2.37 1.17 -11.69
N THR A 20 -3.16 2.02 -12.35
CA THR A 20 -2.80 2.73 -13.59
C THR A 20 -2.18 4.11 -13.32
N VAL A 21 -2.20 4.58 -12.07
CA VAL A 21 -1.74 5.92 -11.69
C VAL A 21 -0.35 5.87 -11.05
N GLY A 22 0.65 6.30 -11.80
CA GLY A 22 2.03 6.48 -11.30
C GLY A 22 2.74 5.19 -10.89
N GLY A 23 3.92 5.36 -10.28
CA GLY A 23 4.66 4.25 -9.65
C GLY A 23 4.19 4.06 -8.21
N LEU A 24 5.07 4.30 -7.26
CA LEU A 24 4.90 4.06 -5.83
C LEU A 24 4.12 5.16 -5.09
N LEU A 25 4.22 6.41 -5.58
CA LEU A 25 3.54 7.59 -5.04
C LEU A 25 3.93 7.93 -3.58
N ALA A 26 5.16 7.65 -3.16
CA ALA A 26 5.59 7.83 -1.76
C ALA A 26 5.49 9.29 -1.23
N PRO A 27 5.89 10.33 -1.99
CA PRO A 27 5.69 11.71 -1.54
C PRO A 27 4.20 12.05 -1.32
N GLN A 28 3.33 11.59 -2.21
CA GLN A 28 1.89 11.81 -2.13
C GLN A 28 1.28 11.01 -0.97
N GLY A 29 1.72 9.77 -0.78
CA GLY A 29 1.37 8.92 0.37
C GLY A 29 1.62 9.63 1.69
N ARG A 30 2.80 10.23 1.86
CA ARG A 30 3.14 11.03 3.05
C ARG A 30 2.19 12.23 3.25
N ILE A 31 1.91 12.99 2.19
CA ILE A 31 1.05 14.18 2.29
C ILE A 31 -0.37 13.78 2.73
N ILE A 32 -0.93 12.73 2.13
CA ILE A 32 -2.27 12.26 2.49
C ILE A 32 -2.27 11.64 3.90
N ALA A 33 -1.21 10.94 4.29
CA ALA A 33 -1.06 10.42 5.65
C ALA A 33 -1.02 11.54 6.70
N LEU A 34 -0.37 12.68 6.40
CA LEU A 34 -0.36 13.85 7.28
C LEU A 34 -1.78 14.42 7.49
N LEU A 35 -2.58 14.52 6.43
CA LEU A 35 -3.98 14.94 6.54
C LEU A 35 -4.78 13.95 7.39
N PHE A 36 -4.57 12.65 7.16
CA PHE A 36 -5.23 11.59 7.92
C PHE A 36 -4.92 11.70 9.41
N VAL A 37 -3.66 11.91 9.79
CA VAL A 37 -3.24 12.07 11.21
C VAL A 37 -3.71 13.41 11.80
N GLY A 38 -3.78 14.48 11.00
CA GLY A 38 -4.30 15.78 11.43
C GLY A 38 -5.80 15.77 11.75
N ASP A 39 -6.59 15.06 10.94
CA ASP A 39 -8.04 14.88 11.17
C ASP A 39 -8.30 14.17 12.52
N ASP A 40 -7.51 13.14 12.84
CA ASP A 40 -7.57 12.39 14.10
C ASP A 40 -7.36 13.25 15.35
N ARG A 41 -6.41 14.19 15.27
CA ARG A 41 -6.13 15.12 16.37
C ARG A 41 -7.29 16.08 16.55
N SER A 42 -7.81 16.61 15.46
CA SER A 42 -8.95 17.53 15.47
C SER A 42 -10.22 16.88 16.05
N GLU A 43 -10.47 15.59 15.74
CA GLU A 43 -11.58 14.83 16.35
C GLU A 43 -11.37 14.54 17.84
N ARG A 44 -10.13 14.20 18.26
CA ARG A 44 -9.83 14.00 19.68
C ARG A 44 -9.95 15.28 20.50
N ASP A 45 -9.48 16.41 19.96
CA ASP A 45 -9.56 17.72 20.62
C ASP A 45 -11.01 18.24 20.69
N ALA A 46 -11.88 17.83 19.76
CA ALA A 46 -13.31 18.19 19.75
C ALA A 46 -14.16 17.37 20.73
N ARG A 47 -13.65 16.25 21.26
CA ARG A 47 -14.32 15.48 22.33
C ARG A 47 -13.97 16.11 23.68
N PRO A 48 -14.92 16.73 24.41
CA PRO A 48 -14.64 17.31 25.73
C PRO A 48 -14.20 16.20 26.71
N GLY A 49 -13.20 16.51 27.53
CA GLY A 49 -12.51 15.56 28.41
C GLY A 49 -13.43 14.59 29.15
N ALA A 50 -13.30 13.30 28.85
CA ALA A 50 -13.62 12.25 29.80
C ALA A 50 -12.45 12.17 30.78
N ASP A 51 -12.49 13.05 31.78
CA ASP A 51 -11.58 13.00 32.92
C ASP A 51 -11.64 11.61 33.59
N SER A 52 -10.47 11.22 34.08
CA SER A 52 -10.19 10.10 34.97
C SER A 52 -11.39 9.62 35.81
N ALA A 53 -11.93 8.45 35.44
CA ALA A 53 -12.72 7.63 36.35
C ALA A 53 -12.29 6.17 36.22
N SER A 54 -11.46 5.74 37.17
CA SER A 54 -11.36 4.35 37.56
C SER A 54 -12.75 3.84 37.93
N SER A 55 -13.29 2.88 37.19
CA SER A 55 -14.06 1.79 37.79
C SER A 55 -14.12 0.58 36.87
N ALA A 56 -13.89 -0.58 37.47
CA ALA A 56 -14.04 -1.87 36.84
C ALA A 56 -15.49 -2.09 36.39
N GLY A 57 -15.66 -2.46 35.12
CA GLY A 57 -16.95 -2.85 34.55
C GLY A 57 -16.74 -3.71 33.32
N LYS A 58 -16.90 -5.03 33.49
CA LYS A 58 -17.03 -5.99 32.37
C LYS A 58 -18.17 -5.55 31.46
N GLY A 59 -17.84 -5.14 30.25
CA GLY A 59 -18.78 -4.92 29.15
C GLY A 59 -18.19 -5.50 27.87
N VAL A 60 -18.61 -6.71 27.52
CA VAL A 60 -18.27 -7.39 26.27
C VAL A 60 -19.21 -6.88 25.17
N GLY A 61 -18.64 -6.45 24.04
CA GLY A 61 -19.30 -6.49 22.73
C GLY A 61 -20.18 -5.30 22.34
N ALA A 62 -19.57 -4.19 21.89
CA ALA A 62 -20.21 -3.20 21.01
C ALA A 62 -19.22 -2.29 20.21
N GLY A 63 -17.90 -2.49 20.34
CA GLY A 63 -16.90 -1.55 19.81
C GLY A 63 -16.48 -1.76 18.34
N GLU A 64 -16.76 -2.90 17.73
CA GLU A 64 -16.20 -3.26 16.40
C GLU A 64 -17.06 -2.79 15.21
N LEU A 65 -18.37 -2.61 15.39
CA LEU A 65 -19.29 -2.17 14.33
C LEU A 65 -19.25 -0.64 14.10
N GLY A 66 -18.83 0.14 15.08
CA GLY A 66 -18.69 1.61 14.97
C GLY A 66 -17.42 2.05 14.24
N GLY A 67 -16.29 1.34 14.45
CA GLY A 67 -14.98 1.75 13.92
C GLY A 67 -14.86 1.69 12.40
N MET A 68 -15.59 0.78 11.73
CA MET A 68 -15.58 0.67 10.26
C MET A 68 -16.34 1.83 9.59
N GLY A 69 -17.40 2.34 10.23
CA GLY A 69 -18.13 3.52 9.75
C GLY A 69 -17.34 4.81 9.93
N GLU A 70 -16.77 5.02 11.12
CA GLU A 70 -15.94 6.20 11.43
C GLU A 70 -14.71 6.31 10.51
N LEU A 71 -14.02 5.18 10.25
CA LEU A 71 -12.89 5.14 9.33
C LEU A 71 -13.33 5.48 7.89
N GLY A 72 -14.48 4.97 7.45
CA GLY A 72 -15.04 5.26 6.13
C GLY A 72 -15.36 6.75 5.96
N GLU A 73 -15.99 7.36 6.96
CA GLU A 73 -16.28 8.80 6.97
C GLU A 73 -15.01 9.65 6.96
N ARG A 74 -14.01 9.27 7.77
CA ARG A 74 -12.70 9.92 7.81
C ARG A 74 -11.99 9.89 6.45
N ILE A 75 -11.99 8.74 5.78
CA ILE A 75 -11.44 8.62 4.41
C ILE A 75 -12.15 9.56 3.44
N LEU A 76 -13.48 9.69 3.53
CA LEU A 76 -14.26 10.59 2.67
C LEU A 76 -13.92 12.07 2.93
N ARG A 77 -13.73 12.48 4.19
CA ARG A 77 -13.29 13.83 4.55
C ARG A 77 -11.90 14.14 4.02
N VAL A 78 -10.93 13.27 4.30
CA VAL A 78 -9.53 13.42 3.82
C VAL A 78 -9.50 13.48 2.30
N ARG A 79 -10.30 12.66 1.60
CA ARG A 79 -10.42 12.69 0.14
C ARG A 79 -10.91 14.04 -0.37
N ARG A 80 -12.00 14.54 0.21
CA ARG A 80 -12.58 15.83 -0.19
C ARG A 80 -11.57 16.95 0.01
N GLN A 81 -11.00 17.05 1.21
CA GLN A 81 -10.00 18.04 1.54
C GLN A 81 -8.79 17.98 0.59
N ALA A 82 -8.24 16.79 0.35
CA ALA A 82 -7.08 16.63 -0.53
C ALA A 82 -7.34 17.06 -1.99
N ILE A 83 -8.57 16.90 -2.47
CA ILE A 83 -8.97 17.30 -3.82
C ILE A 83 -9.23 18.80 -3.89
N ASP A 84 -10.04 19.32 -2.95
CA ASP A 84 -10.51 20.71 -2.94
C ASP A 84 -9.37 21.69 -2.66
N ASP A 85 -8.49 21.36 -1.71
CA ASP A 85 -7.34 22.19 -1.34
C ASP A 85 -6.13 21.97 -2.27
N ASN A 86 -6.23 21.05 -3.25
CA ASN A 86 -5.16 20.65 -4.15
C ASN A 86 -3.82 20.39 -3.43
N VAL A 87 -3.85 19.64 -2.32
CA VAL A 87 -2.71 19.45 -1.41
C VAL A 87 -1.49 18.79 -2.06
N LEU A 88 -1.68 18.10 -3.19
CA LEU A 88 -0.60 17.50 -3.97
C LEU A 88 0.02 18.46 -5.00
N SER A 89 -0.51 19.69 -5.10
CA SER A 89 -0.09 20.73 -6.04
C SER A 89 -0.07 20.25 -7.50
N ILE A 90 -1.07 19.44 -7.89
CA ILE A 90 -1.17 18.89 -9.24
C ILE A 90 -1.94 19.86 -10.14
N ARG A 91 -1.42 20.08 -11.35
CA ARG A 91 -1.89 21.12 -12.29
C ARG A 91 -3.37 21.02 -12.66
N THR A 92 -3.92 19.81 -12.79
CA THR A 92 -5.32 19.61 -13.17
C THR A 92 -6.09 18.88 -12.08
N GLN A 93 -7.31 19.32 -11.82
CA GLN A 93 -8.19 18.71 -10.82
C GLN A 93 -8.44 17.23 -11.11
N SER A 94 -8.59 16.85 -12.38
CA SER A 94 -8.79 15.46 -12.78
C SER A 94 -7.55 14.57 -12.58
N ALA A 95 -6.34 15.12 -12.72
CA ALA A 95 -5.12 14.39 -12.37
C ALA A 95 -4.95 14.31 -10.84
N ASN A 96 -5.24 15.40 -10.12
CA ASN A 96 -5.21 15.43 -8.66
C ASN A 96 -6.14 14.37 -8.07
N ALA A 97 -7.41 14.38 -8.47
CA ALA A 97 -8.42 13.42 -8.00
C ALA A 97 -8.03 11.96 -8.25
N ARG A 98 -7.39 11.67 -9.40
CA ARG A 98 -6.90 10.31 -9.70
C ARG A 98 -5.75 9.89 -8.78
N VAL A 99 -4.77 10.78 -8.54
CA VAL A 99 -3.64 10.49 -7.66
C VAL A 99 -4.11 10.35 -6.21
N VAL A 100 -4.95 11.27 -5.71
CA VAL A 100 -5.54 11.18 -4.37
C VAL A 100 -6.29 9.87 -4.18
N SER A 101 -7.15 9.50 -5.16
CA SER A 101 -7.93 8.25 -5.06
C SER A 101 -7.02 7.02 -5.06
N GLU A 102 -5.95 7.00 -5.85
CA GLU A 102 -4.99 5.89 -5.86
C GLU A 102 -4.21 5.79 -4.54
N VAL A 103 -3.78 6.93 -3.99
CA VAL A 103 -3.06 6.95 -2.71
C VAL A 103 -3.96 6.43 -1.59
N LEU A 104 -5.21 6.91 -1.51
CA LEU A 104 -6.16 6.48 -0.47
C LEU A 104 -6.46 4.98 -0.53
N LYS A 105 -6.58 4.41 -1.74
CA LYS A 105 -6.70 2.96 -1.92
C LYS A 105 -5.54 2.22 -1.25
N ARG A 106 -4.30 2.60 -1.56
CA ARG A 106 -3.12 1.96 -0.96
C ARG A 106 -3.05 2.15 0.56
N LEU A 107 -3.31 3.36 1.04
CA LEU A 107 -3.30 3.63 2.48
C LEU A 107 -4.39 2.84 3.24
N SER A 108 -5.51 2.49 2.58
CA SER A 108 -6.55 1.66 3.21
C SER A 108 -6.09 0.23 3.53
N ALA A 109 -5.00 -0.25 2.92
CA ALA A 109 -4.39 -1.54 3.23
C ALA A 109 -3.34 -1.48 4.36
N LEU A 110 -3.11 -0.30 4.93
CA LEU A 110 -2.21 -0.06 6.04
C LEU A 110 -2.98 0.07 7.36
N THR A 111 -2.33 -0.31 8.46
CA THR A 111 -2.83 -0.06 9.81
C THR A 111 -2.70 1.42 10.16
N GLU A 112 -3.41 1.87 11.18
CA GLU A 112 -3.28 3.25 11.65
C GLU A 112 -1.86 3.58 12.13
N GLU A 113 -1.18 2.60 12.76
CA GLU A 113 0.21 2.72 13.16
C GLU A 113 1.14 2.90 11.96
N GLU A 114 0.95 2.12 10.89
CA GLU A 114 1.69 2.26 9.63
C GLU A 114 1.41 3.61 8.96
N ILE A 115 0.17 4.12 8.98
CA ILE A 115 -0.15 5.45 8.45
C ILE A 115 0.54 6.55 9.26
N ARG A 116 0.57 6.45 10.60
CA ARG A 116 1.31 7.39 11.45
C ARG A 116 2.80 7.34 11.17
N PHE A 117 3.37 6.14 11.00
CA PHE A 117 4.77 5.96 10.61
C PHE A 117 5.07 6.63 9.26
N LEU A 118 4.18 6.50 8.27
CA LEU A 118 4.31 7.16 6.97
C LEU A 118 4.34 8.70 7.09
N ALA A 119 3.52 9.25 7.98
CA ALA A 119 3.38 10.69 8.21
C ALA A 119 4.52 11.29 9.05
N ASP A 120 5.15 10.52 9.94
CA ASP A 120 6.18 10.98 10.88
C ASP A 120 7.33 11.70 10.16
N ALA A 121 7.80 12.81 10.72
CA ALA A 121 8.90 13.60 10.18
C ALA A 121 10.25 12.85 10.22
N ASN A 122 10.43 11.96 11.19
CA ASN A 122 11.65 11.19 11.41
C ASN A 122 11.77 9.97 10.48
N THR A 123 10.67 9.56 9.85
CA THR A 123 10.70 8.45 8.88
C THR A 123 11.54 8.84 7.67
N SER A 124 12.46 7.97 7.24
CA SER A 124 13.32 8.23 6.09
C SER A 124 12.54 8.16 4.77
N ALA A 125 13.09 8.72 3.69
CA ALA A 125 12.45 8.62 2.37
C ALA A 125 12.35 7.15 1.89
N SER A 126 13.41 6.36 2.14
CA SER A 126 13.45 4.93 1.81
C SER A 126 12.43 4.12 2.60
N ASP A 127 12.27 4.37 3.90
CA ASP A 127 11.27 3.65 4.70
C ASP A 127 9.84 3.94 4.23
N ARG A 128 9.56 5.18 3.78
CA ARG A 128 8.26 5.51 3.17
C ARG A 128 8.05 4.80 1.84
N GLN A 129 9.11 4.64 1.04
CA GLN A 129 9.04 3.88 -0.21
C GLN A 129 8.75 2.41 0.08
N VAL A 130 9.48 1.79 1.01
CA VAL A 130 9.24 0.42 1.50
C VAL A 130 7.79 0.25 1.94
N LEU A 131 7.28 1.13 2.80
CA LEU A 131 5.92 1.01 3.31
C LEU A 131 4.86 1.20 2.20
N MET A 132 5.11 2.08 1.23
CA MET A 132 4.21 2.26 0.09
C MET A 132 4.25 1.09 -0.90
N TRP A 133 5.36 0.35 -0.97
CA TRP A 133 5.43 -0.91 -1.71
C TRP A 133 4.57 -1.97 -1.03
N VAL A 134 4.70 -2.11 0.29
CA VAL A 134 3.85 -2.99 1.09
C VAL A 134 2.38 -2.64 0.92
N ALA A 135 2.02 -1.36 0.98
CA ALA A 135 0.66 -0.89 0.75
C ALA A 135 0.12 -1.31 -0.64
N MET A 136 0.96 -1.20 -1.68
CA MET A 136 0.62 -1.61 -3.05
C MET A 136 0.43 -3.14 -3.15
N CYS A 137 1.34 -3.94 -2.61
CA CYS A 137 1.26 -5.40 -2.60
C CYS A 137 0.06 -5.93 -1.80
N ARG A 138 -0.27 -5.28 -0.68
CA ARG A 138 -1.43 -5.67 0.15
C ARG A 138 -2.76 -5.31 -0.50
N TYR A 139 -2.86 -4.13 -1.14
CA TYR A 139 -4.09 -3.68 -1.78
C TYR A 139 -4.34 -4.36 -3.15
N TYR A 140 -3.28 -4.67 -3.88
CA TYR A 140 -3.35 -5.34 -5.19
C TYR A 140 -2.79 -6.75 -5.10
N ALA A 141 -3.65 -7.75 -4.87
CA ALA A 141 -3.27 -9.16 -4.75
C ALA A 141 -2.34 -9.64 -5.88
N LEU A 142 -2.61 -9.25 -7.12
CA LEU A 142 -1.76 -9.57 -8.29
C LEU A 142 -0.30 -9.12 -8.10
N ILE A 143 -0.10 -7.96 -7.47
CA ILE A 143 1.23 -7.39 -7.22
C ILE A 143 1.89 -8.04 -6.01
N GLY A 144 1.10 -8.35 -4.96
CA GLY A 144 1.59 -9.15 -3.84
C GLY A 144 2.08 -10.53 -4.28
N GLU A 145 1.29 -11.22 -5.10
CA GLU A 145 1.65 -12.51 -5.69
C GLU A 145 2.87 -12.39 -6.60
N PHE A 146 2.94 -11.39 -7.49
CA PHE A 146 4.13 -11.16 -8.31
C PHE A 146 5.40 -10.92 -7.47
N ALA A 147 5.27 -10.15 -6.39
CA ALA A 147 6.39 -9.88 -5.48
C ALA A 147 6.88 -11.16 -4.79
N THR A 148 5.98 -12.07 -4.42
CA THR A 148 6.33 -13.32 -3.76
C THR A 148 6.79 -14.41 -4.74
N GLU A 149 6.03 -14.68 -5.79
CA GLU A 149 6.24 -15.79 -6.74
C GLU A 149 7.30 -15.51 -7.79
N VAL A 150 7.67 -14.24 -8.02
CA VAL A 150 8.67 -13.87 -9.02
C VAL A 150 9.82 -13.10 -8.38
N VAL A 151 9.55 -11.95 -7.76
CA VAL A 151 10.63 -11.07 -7.26
C VAL A 151 11.45 -11.76 -6.17
N ARG A 152 10.77 -12.31 -5.16
CA ARG A 152 11.43 -13.02 -4.07
C ARG A 152 12.00 -14.37 -4.52
N ASP A 153 11.26 -15.14 -5.31
CA ASP A 153 11.74 -16.44 -5.80
C ASP A 153 12.99 -16.31 -6.67
N HIS A 154 13.05 -15.33 -7.57
CA HIS A 154 14.25 -15.04 -8.36
C HIS A 154 15.44 -14.72 -7.44
N TYR A 155 15.23 -13.90 -6.41
CA TYR A 155 16.28 -13.61 -5.43
C TYR A 155 16.77 -14.86 -4.71
N LEU A 156 15.86 -15.71 -4.22
CA LEU A 156 16.20 -16.95 -3.51
C LEU A 156 16.91 -17.97 -4.41
N MET A 157 16.59 -17.99 -5.71
CA MET A 157 17.25 -18.83 -6.71
C MET A 157 18.58 -18.24 -7.22
N GLY A 158 18.96 -17.04 -6.77
CA GLY A 158 20.16 -16.35 -7.26
C GLY A 158 20.07 -15.86 -8.70
N LEU A 159 18.85 -15.68 -9.22
CA LEU A 159 18.63 -15.08 -10.53
C LEU A 159 18.90 -13.56 -10.45
N PRO A 160 19.70 -12.99 -11.37
CA PRO A 160 20.21 -11.64 -11.23
C PRO A 160 19.18 -10.55 -11.51
N THR A 161 18.09 -10.87 -12.22
CA THR A 161 17.14 -9.89 -12.76
C THR A 161 15.70 -10.35 -12.60
N VAL A 162 14.77 -9.39 -12.61
CA VAL A 162 13.34 -9.64 -12.86
C VAL A 162 12.96 -8.84 -14.09
N THR A 163 12.75 -9.52 -15.20
CA THR A 163 12.54 -8.89 -16.49
C THR A 163 11.06 -8.68 -16.77
N ARG A 164 10.79 -7.82 -17.75
CA ARG A 164 9.42 -7.61 -18.25
C ARG A 164 8.78 -8.88 -18.81
N GLU A 165 9.57 -9.81 -19.34
CA GLU A 165 9.10 -11.11 -19.84
C GLU A 165 8.67 -12.02 -18.68
N ASP A 166 9.35 -11.94 -17.52
CA ASP A 166 8.94 -12.68 -16.32
C ASP A 166 7.57 -12.20 -15.82
N TYR A 167 7.31 -10.89 -15.87
CA TYR A 167 5.97 -10.35 -15.61
C TYR A 167 4.94 -10.85 -16.62
N ASP A 168 5.26 -10.83 -17.92
CA ASP A 168 4.32 -11.29 -18.96
C ASP A 168 3.98 -12.78 -18.79
N ARG A 169 4.98 -13.62 -18.44
CA ARG A 169 4.79 -15.05 -18.14
C ARG A 169 3.95 -15.25 -16.88
N PHE A 170 4.18 -14.46 -15.83
CA PHE A 170 3.37 -14.48 -14.62
C PHE A 170 1.90 -14.15 -14.92
N ILE A 171 1.63 -13.07 -15.67
CA ILE A 171 0.26 -12.71 -16.08
C ILE A 171 -0.38 -13.81 -16.90
N GLN A 172 0.35 -14.39 -17.86
CA GLN A 172 -0.17 -15.49 -18.69
C GLN A 172 -0.55 -16.71 -17.84
N SER A 173 0.26 -17.05 -16.82
CA SER A 173 -0.05 -18.14 -15.90
C SER A 173 -1.31 -17.87 -15.07
N LYS A 174 -1.48 -16.65 -14.56
CA LYS A 174 -2.67 -16.27 -13.79
C LYS A 174 -3.92 -16.18 -14.68
N ALA A 175 -3.80 -15.74 -15.93
CA ALA A 175 -4.91 -15.61 -16.87
C ALA A 175 -5.64 -16.93 -17.15
N MET A 176 -4.99 -18.09 -16.95
CA MET A 176 -5.64 -19.41 -17.06
C MET A 176 -6.85 -19.60 -16.13
N TRP A 177 -6.91 -18.84 -15.03
CA TRP A 177 -7.96 -18.95 -14.01
C TRP A 177 -8.66 -17.61 -13.73
N HIS A 178 -8.21 -16.53 -14.37
CA HIS A 178 -8.64 -15.16 -14.10
C HIS A 178 -8.94 -14.42 -15.41
N GLU A 179 -10.20 -14.49 -15.84
CA GLU A 179 -10.67 -13.93 -17.12
C GLU A 179 -10.36 -12.43 -17.26
N GLU A 180 -10.40 -11.64 -16.17
CA GLU A 180 -10.00 -10.21 -16.22
C GLU A 180 -8.58 -9.97 -16.73
N LEU A 181 -7.68 -10.95 -16.62
CA LEU A 181 -6.32 -10.85 -17.12
C LEU A 181 -6.22 -11.22 -18.60
N GLU A 182 -7.06 -12.15 -19.07
CA GLU A 182 -7.17 -12.52 -20.49
C GLU A 182 -7.79 -11.37 -21.30
N GLU A 183 -8.79 -10.68 -20.73
CA GLU A 183 -9.50 -9.55 -21.34
C GLU A 183 -8.66 -8.26 -21.42
N LEU A 184 -7.42 -8.25 -20.90
CA LEU A 184 -6.58 -7.07 -20.90
C LEU A 184 -6.19 -6.64 -22.32
N SER A 185 -6.56 -5.42 -22.70
CA SER A 185 -6.02 -4.81 -23.92
C SER A 185 -4.48 -4.68 -23.85
N PRO A 186 -3.77 -4.74 -24.99
CA PRO A 186 -2.32 -4.55 -25.02
C PRO A 186 -1.87 -3.22 -24.38
N ALA A 187 -2.67 -2.15 -24.55
CA ALA A 187 -2.39 -0.84 -23.96
C ALA A 187 -2.49 -0.89 -22.42
N THR A 188 -3.52 -1.53 -21.88
CA THR A 188 -3.72 -1.69 -20.43
C THR A 188 -2.62 -2.57 -19.84
N SER A 189 -2.33 -3.73 -20.45
CA SER A 189 -1.27 -4.63 -19.99
C SER A 189 0.10 -3.92 -19.93
N ASN A 190 0.47 -3.20 -20.99
CA ASN A 190 1.70 -2.40 -21.01
C ASN A 190 1.72 -1.32 -19.93
N LYS A 191 0.57 -0.70 -19.65
CA LYS A 191 0.46 0.34 -18.63
C LYS A 191 0.64 -0.23 -17.22
N LEU A 192 -0.01 -1.35 -16.92
CA LEU A 192 0.11 -2.05 -15.64
C LEU A 192 1.56 -2.47 -15.41
N ARG A 193 2.17 -3.16 -16.37
CA ARG A 193 3.58 -3.57 -16.33
C ARG A 193 4.53 -2.39 -16.13
N SER A 194 4.35 -1.30 -16.88
CA SER A 194 5.17 -0.10 -16.74
C SER A 194 5.10 0.50 -15.33
N ASN A 195 3.92 0.52 -14.72
CA ASN A 195 3.73 1.05 -13.38
C ASN A 195 4.33 0.15 -12.31
N VAL A 196 4.24 -1.18 -12.45
CA VAL A 196 4.84 -2.15 -11.51
C VAL A 196 6.36 -2.02 -11.50
N PHE A 197 7.00 -2.03 -12.67
CA PHE A 197 8.46 -1.86 -12.76
C PHE A 197 8.93 -0.51 -12.24
N LYS A 198 8.14 0.55 -12.51
CA LYS A 198 8.41 1.87 -11.94
C LYS A 198 8.32 1.84 -10.41
N ALA A 199 7.31 1.19 -9.84
CA ALA A 199 7.13 1.07 -8.40
C ALA A 199 8.27 0.27 -7.75
N MET A 200 8.69 -0.85 -8.35
CA MET A 200 9.82 -1.66 -7.89
C MET A 200 11.13 -0.87 -7.88
N SER A 201 11.40 -0.12 -8.96
CA SER A 201 12.57 0.75 -9.04
C SER A 201 12.52 1.89 -8.00
N GLU A 202 11.36 2.49 -7.78
CA GLU A 202 11.17 3.53 -6.75
C GLU A 202 11.27 2.97 -5.33
N ALA A 203 10.95 1.69 -5.12
CA ALA A 203 11.09 0.99 -3.85
C ALA A 203 12.50 0.41 -3.62
N GLY A 204 13.41 0.55 -4.59
CA GLY A 204 14.79 0.05 -4.48
C GLY A 204 14.92 -1.47 -4.60
N LEU A 205 13.94 -2.15 -5.20
CA LEU A 205 13.96 -3.61 -5.39
C LEU A 205 14.72 -4.03 -6.65
N VAL A 206 14.75 -3.15 -7.65
CA VAL A 206 15.49 -3.34 -8.89
C VAL A 206 16.22 -2.08 -9.31
N GLU A 207 17.36 -2.24 -9.95
CA GLU A 207 18.04 -1.14 -10.61
C GLU A 207 17.26 -0.69 -11.86
N ARG A 208 16.97 0.61 -11.95
CA ARG A 208 16.13 1.22 -12.99
C ARG A 208 16.50 0.90 -14.44
N ARG A 209 17.79 0.69 -14.72
CA ARG A 209 18.31 0.56 -16.10
C ARG A 209 18.48 -0.88 -16.56
N SER A 210 18.81 -1.77 -15.63
CA SER A 210 19.19 -3.15 -15.91
C SER A 210 18.15 -4.17 -15.43
N ASP A 211 17.16 -3.72 -14.66
CA ASP A 211 16.21 -4.58 -13.95
C ASP A 211 16.91 -5.62 -13.03
N THR A 212 18.15 -5.31 -12.62
CA THR A 212 18.93 -6.13 -11.68
C THR A 212 18.26 -6.10 -10.32
N LEU A 213 18.02 -7.27 -9.74
CA LEU A 213 17.49 -7.41 -8.40
C LEU A 213 18.46 -6.88 -7.35
N LEU A 214 17.94 -6.08 -6.43
CA LEU A 214 18.70 -5.51 -5.32
C LEU A 214 18.20 -6.13 -4.00
N PRO A 215 19.07 -6.69 -3.15
CA PRO A 215 18.67 -7.17 -1.84
C PRO A 215 18.02 -6.06 -1.03
N SER A 216 16.90 -6.36 -0.37
CA SER A 216 16.21 -5.36 0.46
C SER A 216 16.86 -5.23 1.84
N LEU A 217 17.37 -4.03 2.14
CA LEU A 217 17.89 -3.67 3.45
C LEU A 217 16.87 -2.80 4.18
N LEU A 218 16.01 -3.45 4.96
CA LEU A 218 14.96 -2.75 5.71
C LEU A 218 15.56 -2.05 6.93
N GLY A 219 15.25 -0.76 7.10
CA GLY A 219 15.59 -0.02 8.32
C GLY A 219 14.90 -0.65 9.54
N ARG A 220 15.55 -0.60 10.72
CA ARG A 220 15.00 -1.19 11.96
C ARG A 220 13.60 -0.70 12.29
N SER A 221 13.34 0.58 12.03
CA SER A 221 12.04 1.23 12.25
C SER A 221 10.94 0.62 11.40
N VAL A 222 11.13 0.54 10.07
CA VAL A 222 10.14 -0.04 9.16
C VAL A 222 10.02 -1.55 9.36
N ALA A 223 11.12 -2.26 9.63
CA ALA A 223 11.08 -3.69 9.95
C ALA A 223 10.22 -3.95 11.19
N GLY A 224 10.43 -3.20 12.28
CA GLY A 224 9.64 -3.34 13.51
C GLY A 224 8.15 -3.05 13.31
N ILE A 225 7.80 -2.05 12.48
CA ILE A 225 6.40 -1.79 12.11
C ILE A 225 5.78 -2.98 11.36
N LEU A 226 6.55 -3.60 10.46
CA LEU A 226 6.10 -4.76 9.66
C LEU A 226 6.02 -6.07 10.46
N GLU A 227 6.61 -6.17 11.64
CA GLU A 227 6.50 -7.36 12.50
C GLU A 227 5.06 -7.65 12.95
N SER A 228 4.20 -6.63 12.96
CA SER A 228 2.76 -6.82 13.18
C SER A 228 2.10 -7.70 12.10
N ARG A 229 2.72 -7.80 10.92
CA ARG A 229 2.24 -8.46 9.70
C ARG A 229 3.42 -9.06 8.91
N PRO A 230 4.07 -10.12 9.44
CA PRO A 230 5.33 -10.64 8.92
C PRO A 230 5.21 -11.25 7.51
N GLU A 231 3.99 -11.56 7.04
CA GLU A 231 3.78 -11.95 5.64
C GLU A 231 4.27 -10.88 4.64
N SER A 232 4.34 -9.61 5.08
CA SER A 232 4.80 -8.51 4.24
C SER A 232 6.29 -8.58 3.91
N PHE A 233 7.10 -9.31 4.69
CA PHE A 233 8.50 -9.55 4.35
C PHE A 233 8.63 -10.37 3.05
N ARG A 234 7.61 -11.14 2.67
CA ARG A 234 7.62 -11.93 1.41
C ARG A 234 7.49 -11.08 0.15
N PHE A 235 7.23 -9.78 0.27
CA PHE A 235 7.19 -8.86 -0.87
C PHE A 235 8.57 -8.33 -1.26
N PHE A 236 9.64 -8.76 -0.57
CA PHE A 236 10.98 -8.25 -0.76
C PHE A 236 11.96 -9.35 -1.23
N PRO A 237 12.95 -8.99 -2.06
CA PRO A 237 14.10 -9.84 -2.37
C PRO A 237 15.03 -9.94 -1.15
N MET A 238 14.64 -10.77 -0.20
CA MET A 238 15.39 -11.09 1.00
C MET A 238 15.13 -12.53 1.44
N SER A 239 16.15 -13.14 2.03
CA SER A 239 16.01 -14.41 2.75
C SER A 239 15.14 -14.20 3.99
N GLU A 240 14.41 -15.22 4.43
CA GLU A 240 13.68 -15.11 5.71
C GLU A 240 14.66 -14.70 6.82
N GLY A 241 14.27 -13.65 7.56
CA GLY A 241 14.96 -13.20 8.76
C GLY A 241 14.66 -14.12 9.94
#